data_AF-A0A9P8ZBE0-F1
#
_entry.id   AF-A0A9P8ZBE0-F1
#
_cell.length_a   1.000
_cell.length_b   1.000
_cell.length_c   1.000
_cell.angle_alpha   90.00
_cell.angle_beta   90.00
_cell.angle_gamma   90.00
#
_symmetry.space_group_name_H-M   'P 1'
#
loop_
_entity.id
_entity.type
_entity.pdbx_description
1 polymer ?
#
loop_
_entity_poly.entity_id
_entity_poly.type
_entity_poly.pdbx_seq_one_letter_code
_entity_poly.pdbx_strand_id
1 'polypeptide(L)'
;CTEGTRTEILSDIRTWVLSEYGPIVYWLAGLAGTGKTTITSSICRQLVAAGINVVSFFISRDSPERNTLSSVVTTLAHQLAQSNPVARSIMYVALKKQPPI
;
A
#
# COMPACT_ATOMS: atom_id res chain seq x y z
N CYS A 1 -10.19 7.57 -9.68
CA CYS A 1 -10.42 7.82 -11.11
C CYS A 1 -11.89 8.13 -11.20
N THR A 2 -12.24 9.14 -11.98
CA THR A 2 -13.64 9.33 -12.37
C THR A 2 -14.11 8.06 -13.08
N GLU A 3 -15.37 7.72 -12.89
CA GLU A 3 -15.97 6.53 -13.50
C GLU A 3 -15.72 6.51 -15.01
N GLY A 4 -15.41 5.33 -15.57
CA GLY A 4 -15.09 5.17 -16.98
C GLY A 4 -13.72 5.69 -17.44
N THR A 5 -12.91 6.27 -16.55
CA THR A 5 -11.55 6.75 -16.92
C THR A 5 -10.45 5.82 -16.45
N ARG A 6 -9.32 5.82 -17.18
CA ARG A 6 -8.10 5.06 -16.82
C ARG A 6 -8.38 3.57 -16.60
N THR A 7 -9.37 3.02 -17.31
CA THR A 7 -9.86 1.65 -17.18
C THR A 7 -8.78 0.64 -17.56
N GLU A 8 -8.07 0.88 -18.66
CA GLU A 8 -6.98 0.02 -19.14
C GLU A 8 -5.88 -0.14 -18.08
N ILE A 9 -5.29 0.97 -17.62
CA ILE A 9 -4.21 0.91 -16.62
C ILE A 9 -4.69 0.33 -15.27
N LEU A 10 -5.93 0.57 -14.86
CA LEU A 10 -6.49 -0.06 -13.66
C LEU A 10 -6.64 -1.58 -13.85
N SER A 11 -7.04 -2.03 -15.04
CA SER A 11 -7.12 -3.45 -15.40
C SER A 11 -5.75 -4.11 -15.41
N ASP A 12 -4.74 -3.43 -15.96
CA ASP A 12 -3.36 -3.92 -15.99
C ASP A 12 -2.80 -4.10 -14.58
N ILE A 13 -2.96 -3.08 -13.72
CA ILE A 13 -2.51 -3.16 -12.33
C ILE A 13 -3.28 -4.25 -11.58
N ARG A 14 -4.58 -4.41 -11.82
CA ARG A 14 -5.37 -5.48 -11.20
C ARG A 14 -4.85 -6.87 -11.59
N THR A 15 -4.57 -7.06 -12.88
CA THR A 15 -4.03 -8.32 -13.40
C THR A 15 -2.65 -8.60 -12.79
N TRP A 16 -1.83 -7.57 -12.67
CA TRP A 16 -0.54 -7.66 -11.99
C TRP A 16 -0.67 -8.07 -10.51
N VAL A 17 -1.54 -7.40 -9.73
CA VAL A 17 -1.73 -7.70 -8.29
C VAL A 17 -2.20 -9.14 -8.05
N LEU A 18 -3.02 -9.67 -8.95
CA LEU A 18 -3.61 -11.01 -8.82
C LEU A 18 -2.72 -12.12 -9.41
N SER A 19 -1.57 -11.77 -9.98
CA SER A 19 -0.66 -12.75 -10.58
C SER A 19 0.19 -13.44 -9.51
N GLU A 20 0.09 -14.77 -9.41
CA GLU A 20 0.92 -15.58 -8.49
C GLU A 20 2.41 -15.61 -8.90
N TYR A 21 2.69 -15.44 -10.19
CA TYR A 21 4.04 -15.51 -10.77
C TYR A 21 4.52 -14.17 -11.33
N GLY A 22 3.80 -13.09 -11.02
CA GLY A 22 4.10 -11.75 -11.51
C GLY A 22 5.29 -11.10 -10.79
N PRO A 23 5.81 -9.98 -11.32
CA PRO A 23 6.83 -9.20 -10.64
C PRO A 23 6.32 -8.70 -9.28
N ILE A 24 7.19 -8.65 -8.27
CA ILE A 24 6.82 -8.23 -6.90
C ILE A 24 6.54 -6.71 -6.81
N VAL A 25 7.09 -5.93 -7.73
CA VAL A 25 6.99 -4.46 -7.74
C VAL A 25 6.41 -3.99 -9.06
N TYR A 26 5.36 -3.17 -8.99
CA TYR A 26 4.82 -2.43 -10.12
C TYR A 26 5.30 -0.98 -10.08
N TRP A 27 5.90 -0.52 -11.18
CA TRP A 27 6.41 0.84 -11.28
C TRP A 27 5.47 1.73 -12.10
N LEU A 28 4.62 2.51 -11.42
CA LEU A 28 3.73 3.48 -12.07
C LEU A 28 4.45 4.80 -12.33
N ALA A 29 5.09 4.92 -13.50
CA ALA A 29 5.76 6.15 -13.93
C ALA A 29 4.83 7.09 -14.72
N GLY A 30 5.13 8.39 -14.71
CA GLY A 30 4.43 9.39 -15.50
C GLY A 30 4.76 10.82 -15.07
N LEU A 31 4.42 11.79 -15.90
CA LEU A 31 4.68 13.21 -15.64
C LEU A 31 4.00 13.69 -14.34
N ALA A 32 4.52 14.77 -13.75
CA ALA A 32 3.86 15.42 -12.62
C ALA A 32 2.44 15.85 -13.03
N GLY A 33 1.47 15.72 -12.11
CA GLY A 33 0.08 16.11 -12.37
C GLY A 33 -0.76 15.11 -13.20
N THR A 34 -0.20 14.00 -13.68
CA THR A 34 -0.97 13.02 -14.49
C THR A 34 -1.93 12.12 -13.69
N GLY A 35 -2.06 12.35 -12.38
CA GLY A 35 -2.99 11.60 -11.54
C GLY A 35 -2.51 10.22 -11.10
N LYS A 36 -1.20 9.98 -11.01
CA LYS A 36 -0.65 8.71 -10.49
C LYS A 36 -1.23 8.33 -9.12
N THR A 37 -1.25 9.28 -8.18
CA THR A 37 -1.87 9.10 -6.86
C THR A 37 -3.35 8.75 -6.97
N THR A 38 -4.06 9.35 -7.93
CA THR A 38 -5.46 9.04 -8.21
C THR A 38 -5.64 7.60 -8.70
N ILE A 39 -4.75 7.10 -9.56
CA ILE A 39 -4.75 5.70 -10.02
C ILE A 39 -4.50 4.76 -8.84
N THR A 40 -3.44 4.98 -8.06
CA THR A 40 -3.11 4.15 -6.88
C THR A 40 -4.26 4.12 -5.86
N SER A 41 -4.83 5.27 -5.52
CA SER A 41 -5.99 5.35 -4.62
C SER A 41 -7.22 4.59 -5.15
N SER A 42 -7.39 4.53 -6.47
CA SER A 42 -8.55 3.84 -7.07
C SER A 42 -8.38 2.34 -7.06
N ILE A 43 -7.20 1.84 -7.43
CA ILE A 43 -6.93 0.41 -7.40
C ILE A 43 -6.96 -0.11 -5.96
N CYS A 44 -6.41 0.63 -4.98
CA CYS A 44 -6.51 0.25 -3.57
C CYS A 44 -7.98 0.10 -3.12
N ARG A 45 -8.86 1.03 -3.50
CA ARG A 45 -10.29 0.94 -3.19
C ARG A 45 -10.96 -0.28 -3.84
N GLN A 46 -10.62 -0.57 -5.10
CA GLN A 46 -11.17 -1.74 -5.79
C GLN A 46 -10.72 -3.06 -5.15
N LEU A 47 -9.44 -3.16 -4.74
CA LEU A 47 -8.90 -4.34 -4.09
C LEU A 47 -9.53 -4.57 -2.71
N VAL A 48 -9.67 -3.50 -1.91
CA VAL A 48 -10.35 -3.57 -0.61
C VAL A 48 -11.80 -4.00 -0.78
N ALA A 49 -12.52 -3.45 -1.76
CA ALA A 49 -13.89 -3.87 -2.08
C ALA A 49 -13.98 -5.33 -2.53
N ALA A 50 -12.90 -5.88 -3.11
CA ALA A 50 -12.79 -7.29 -3.49
C ALA A 50 -12.32 -8.20 -2.33
N GLY A 51 -12.21 -7.67 -1.10
CA GLY A 51 -11.77 -8.43 0.08
C GLY A 51 -10.26 -8.64 0.18
N ILE A 52 -9.46 -7.94 -0.65
CA ILE A 52 -8.01 -8.03 -0.61
C ILE A 52 -7.49 -6.99 0.38
N ASN A 53 -6.69 -7.46 1.35
CA ASN A 53 -6.05 -6.58 2.32
C ASN A 53 -4.99 -5.72 1.64
N VAL A 54 -5.17 -4.41 1.70
CA VAL A 54 -4.22 -3.43 1.19
C VAL A 54 -3.75 -2.56 2.35
N VAL A 55 -2.44 -2.40 2.46
CA VAL A 55 -1.80 -1.38 3.31
C VAL A 55 -1.16 -0.34 2.41
N SER A 56 -1.12 0.91 2.87
CA SER A 56 -0.61 2.01 2.05
C SER A 56 0.08 3.07 2.89
N PHE A 57 1.08 3.70 2.29
CA PHE A 57 1.81 4.82 2.87
C PHE A 57 2.04 5.89 1.81
N PHE A 58 1.99 7.15 2.22
CA PHE A 58 2.27 8.30 1.35
C PHE A 58 3.51 9.04 1.84
N ILE A 59 4.56 9.05 1.01
CA ILE A 59 5.78 9.83 1.27
C ILE A 59 5.56 11.25 0.77
N SER A 60 5.69 12.22 1.67
CA SER A 60 5.65 13.65 1.33
C SER A 60 7.00 14.28 1.63
N ARG A 61 7.58 15.01 0.66
CA ARG A 61 8.84 15.73 0.86
C ARG A 61 8.71 16.84 1.90
N ASP A 62 7.53 17.46 1.97
CA ASP A 62 7.27 18.61 2.84
C ASP A 62 6.89 18.20 4.28
N SER A 63 6.88 16.90 4.58
CA SER A 63 6.58 16.38 5.92
C SER A 63 7.72 15.48 6.40
N PRO A 64 8.66 16.03 7.22
CA PRO A 64 9.79 15.28 7.77
C PRO A 64 9.35 14.02 8.54
N GLU A 65 8.21 14.09 9.23
CA GLU A 65 7.64 12.96 9.97
C GLU A 65 7.17 11.81 9.06
N ARG A 66 6.92 12.07 7.78
CA ARG A 66 6.41 11.11 6.78
C ARG A 66 7.40 10.81 5.66
N ASN A 67 8.66 11.24 5.80
CA ASN A 67 9.71 11.00 4.80
C ASN A 67 10.85 10.09 5.31
N THR A 68 10.70 9.51 6.50
CA THR A 68 11.68 8.57 7.07
C THR A 68 11.27 7.13 6.84
N LEU A 69 12.26 6.25 6.64
CA LEU A 69 12.02 4.81 6.50
C LEU A 69 11.33 4.23 7.74
N SER A 70 11.67 4.73 8.94
CA SER A 70 11.04 4.32 10.19
C SER A 70 9.53 4.59 10.19
N SER A 71 9.10 5.76 9.72
CA SER A 71 7.68 6.11 9.61
C SER A 71 6.94 5.23 8.59
N VAL A 72 7.57 4.92 7.45
CA VAL A 72 7.02 4.00 6.45
C VAL A 72 6.80 2.62 7.06
N VAL A 73 7.84 2.01 7.64
CA VAL A 73 7.78 0.64 8.17
C VAL A 73 6.80 0.55 9.33
N THR A 74 6.85 1.50 10.27
CA THR A 74 5.97 1.51 11.44
C THR A 74 4.50 1.66 11.04
N THR A 75 4.20 2.52 10.08
CA THR A 75 2.82 2.73 9.60
C THR A 75 2.29 1.50 8.89
N LEU A 76 3.08 0.88 8.01
CA LEU A 76 2.68 -0.34 7.31
C LEU A 76 2.50 -1.51 8.28
N ALA A 77 3.40 -1.68 9.24
CA ALA A 77 3.29 -2.71 10.27
C ALA A 77 2.03 -2.53 11.11
N HIS A 78 1.76 -1.30 11.55
CA HIS A 78 0.56 -0.98 12.31
C HIS A 78 -0.73 -1.27 11.52
N GLN A 79 -0.81 -0.82 10.26
CA GLN A 79 -1.97 -1.12 9.41
C GLN A 79 -2.16 -2.63 9.18
N LEU A 80 -1.07 -3.37 8.99
CA LEU A 80 -1.11 -4.82 8.79
C LEU A 80 -1.58 -5.57 10.05
N ALA A 81 -1.13 -5.14 11.23
CA ALA A 81 -1.61 -5.68 12.51
C ALA A 81 -3.09 -5.38 12.75
N GLN A 82 -3.60 -4.26 12.25
CA GLN A 82 -5.03 -3.96 12.34
C GLN A 82 -5.87 -4.86 11.43
N SER A 83 -5.40 -5.13 10.21
CA SER A 83 -6.14 -5.91 9.21
C SER A 83 -5.97 -7.43 9.33
N ASN A 84 -4.88 -7.92 9.93
CA ASN A 84 -4.58 -9.35 10.01
C ASN A 84 -4.27 -9.80 11.45
N PRO A 85 -5.12 -10.64 12.09
CA PRO A 85 -4.90 -11.13 13.45
C PRO A 85 -3.60 -11.95 13.64
N VAL A 86 -3.17 -12.67 12.61
CA VAL A 86 -1.91 -13.42 12.63
C VAL A 86 -0.73 -12.45 12.66
N ALA A 87 -0.75 -11.43 11.79
CA ALA A 87 0.28 -10.39 11.77
C ALA A 87 0.35 -9.66 13.13
N ARG A 88 -0.81 -9.32 13.70
CA ARG A 88 -0.89 -8.72 15.05
C ARG A 88 -0.22 -9.58 16.11
N SER A 89 -0.49 -10.88 16.10
CA SER A 89 0.04 -11.83 17.09
C SER A 89 1.56 -11.96 16.95
N ILE A 90 2.06 -12.06 15.73
CA ILE A 90 3.51 -12.13 15.44
C ILE A 90 4.20 -10.84 15.92
N MET A 91 3.66 -9.68 15.58
CA MET A 91 4.23 -8.39 15.98
C MET A 91 4.19 -8.20 17.50
N TYR A 92 3.11 -8.59 18.17
CA TYR A 92 3.01 -8.54 19.63
C TYR A 92 4.11 -9.36 20.31
N VAL A 93 4.36 -10.58 19.82
CA VAL A 93 5.45 -11.43 20.33
C VAL A 93 6.81 -10.81 20.04
N ALA A 94 7.02 -10.23 18.85
CA ALA A 94 8.27 -9.57 18.50
C ALA A 94 8.56 -8.37 19.42
N LEU A 95 7.57 -7.51 19.65
CA LEU A 95 7.68 -6.34 20.53
C LEU A 95 7.92 -6.72 22.01
N LYS A 96 7.40 -7.87 22.46
CA LYS A 96 7.74 -8.39 23.80
C LYS A 96 9.20 -8.84 23.92
N LYS A 97 9.79 -9.36 22.85
CA LYS A 97 11.19 -9.81 22.84
C LYS A 97 12.19 -8.66 22.71
N GLN A 98 11.82 -7.61 21.99
CA GLN A 98 12.56 -6.36 21.87
C GLN A 98 11.59 -5.19 22.05
N PRO A 99 11.44 -4.68 23.29
CA PRO A 99 10.64 -3.49 23.50
C PRO A 99 11.24 -2.30 22.72
N PRO A 100 10.40 -1.40 22.19
CA PRO A 100 10.89 -0.16 21.59
C PRO A 100 11.71 0.61 22.63
N ILE A 101 12.83 1.18 22.19
CA ILE A 101 13.74 2.01 23.00
C ILE A 101 13.00 3.27 23.45
#